data_AF-A0A9E3D9H6-F1
#
_entry.id   AF-A0A9E3D9H6-F1
#
_cell.length_a   1.000
_cell.length_b   1.000
_cell.length_c   1.000
_cell.angle_alpha   90.00
_cell.angle_beta   90.00
_cell.angle_gamma   90.00
#
_symmetry.space_group_name_H-M   'P 1'
#
loop_
_entity.id
_entity.type
_entity.pdbx_description
1 polymer ?
#
loop_
_entity_poly.entity_id
_entity_poly.type
_entity_poly.pdbx_seq_one_letter_code
_entity_poly.pdbx_strand_id
1 'polypeptide(L)'
;MPIKFAIYRDGVLQTSFTPVAAVVAGPESVPIAGDVVFQDGLLQCVRTEEIPVGVSLLWEAGAIGTFLLETARLPPCEKPYNLNVELARGRLMKIIQKQEDWNLFDFPRAEKLVMRCREAQIIFADALGKLDDGPAASKIADRVLELALEVSEDLAMFHAELLLNRRRQSNQLARHIFGCRVDSTIQNQKYKDTLSGQFDYAILPMGWKQIQPEEGAFATQPVDDWIEQLSKKRIPVVAGPLIDLGDNGAPDWVFLWEHDFDTIRDLAYEYVHKVVHRYRRGVAVWNVVAGLHTASGFSLSFDQTIELTRLLVAEVKTLLPGARTIITIRQPWGEYHSKGGGVPPMLYAE
;
A
#
# COMPACT_ATOMS: atom_id res chain seq x y z
N MET A 1 14.54 -26.89 0.05
CA MET A 1 13.96 -27.29 1.35
C MET A 1 13.13 -26.13 1.86
N PRO A 2 11.92 -26.34 2.40
CA PRO A 2 11.10 -25.24 2.90
C PRO A 2 11.73 -24.64 4.16
N ILE A 3 11.57 -23.32 4.35
CA ILE A 3 11.91 -22.67 5.62
C ILE A 3 10.84 -23.04 6.63
N LYS A 4 11.25 -23.49 7.82
CA LYS A 4 10.34 -23.99 8.86
C LYS A 4 10.51 -23.18 10.13
N PHE A 5 9.41 -23.00 10.86
CA PHE A 5 9.41 -22.33 12.15
C PHE A 5 8.63 -23.14 13.20
N ALA A 6 9.23 -23.27 14.38
CA ALA A 6 8.56 -23.66 15.59
C ALA A 6 7.90 -22.43 16.23
N ILE A 7 6.67 -22.59 16.70
CA ILE A 7 5.86 -21.53 17.30
C ILE A 7 5.67 -21.85 18.77
N TYR A 8 5.88 -20.86 19.65
CA TYR A 8 5.66 -21.01 21.07
C TYR A 8 4.65 -19.96 21.58
N ARG A 9 3.84 -20.34 22.56
CA ARG A 9 3.00 -19.42 23.36
C ARG A 9 3.31 -19.67 24.82
N ASP A 10 3.76 -18.64 25.53
CA ASP A 10 4.23 -18.74 26.92
C ASP A 10 5.28 -19.86 27.13
N GLY A 11 6.15 -20.05 26.14
CA GLY A 11 7.18 -21.10 26.10
C GLY A 11 6.65 -22.51 25.83
N VAL A 12 5.36 -22.68 25.55
CA VAL A 12 4.77 -23.97 25.16
C VAL A 12 4.76 -24.09 23.64
N LEU A 13 5.40 -25.14 23.12
CA LEU A 13 5.41 -25.45 21.69
C LEU A 13 3.97 -25.69 21.20
N GLN A 14 3.59 -25.01 20.13
CA GLN A 14 2.27 -25.13 19.54
C GLN A 14 2.24 -26.30 18.56
N THR A 15 1.25 -27.18 18.71
CA THR A 15 0.97 -28.30 17.79
C THR A 15 -0.14 -27.99 16.79
N SER A 16 -0.85 -26.88 16.98
CA SER A 16 -1.87 -26.35 16.08
C SER A 16 -1.76 -24.83 16.01
N PHE A 17 -1.82 -24.27 14.80
CA PHE A 17 -1.83 -22.83 14.58
C PHE A 17 -2.48 -22.53 13.23
N THR A 18 -3.29 -21.48 13.17
CA THR A 18 -3.89 -21.02 11.90
C THR A 18 -3.19 -19.74 11.47
N PRO A 19 -2.36 -19.76 10.41
CA PRO A 19 -1.75 -18.54 9.90
C PRO A 19 -2.83 -17.61 9.34
N VAL A 20 -2.80 -16.32 9.73
CA VAL A 20 -3.74 -15.30 9.25
C VAL A 20 -2.97 -14.22 8.51
N ALA A 21 -3.45 -13.87 7.31
CA ALA A 21 -2.81 -12.93 6.39
C ALA A 21 -1.32 -13.25 6.15
N ALA A 22 -0.98 -14.54 6.15
CA ALA A 22 0.40 -14.97 6.04
C ALA A 22 0.88 -14.93 4.59
N VAL A 23 2.02 -14.29 4.34
CA VAL A 23 2.66 -14.19 3.03
C VAL A 23 4.16 -14.38 3.16
N VAL A 24 4.78 -14.90 2.09
CA VAL A 24 6.23 -14.95 2.00
C VAL A 24 6.74 -13.57 1.56
N ALA A 25 7.74 -13.06 2.26
CA ALA A 25 8.32 -11.74 2.03
C ALA A 25 9.71 -11.85 1.39
N GLY A 26 9.92 -11.10 0.32
CA GLY A 26 11.17 -10.96 -0.42
C GLY A 26 12.01 -9.78 0.08
N PRO A 27 12.97 -9.30 -0.73
CA PRO A 27 13.67 -8.06 -0.47
C PRO A 27 12.69 -6.92 -0.17
N GLU A 28 13.07 -6.01 0.74
CA GLU A 28 12.31 -4.78 1.03
C GLU A 28 10.86 -4.99 1.47
N SER A 29 10.55 -6.15 2.08
CA SER A 29 9.18 -6.53 2.50
C SER A 29 8.20 -6.74 1.35
N VAL A 30 8.68 -6.88 0.11
CA VAL A 30 7.82 -7.16 -1.05
C VAL A 30 7.23 -8.57 -0.91
N PRO A 31 5.89 -8.75 -0.87
CA PRO A 31 5.30 -10.09 -0.90
C PRO A 31 5.73 -10.82 -2.17
N ILE A 32 5.98 -12.12 -2.11
CA ILE A 32 6.44 -12.91 -3.25
C ILE A 32 5.71 -14.25 -3.31
N ALA A 33 5.59 -14.82 -4.51
CA ALA A 33 4.78 -16.02 -4.76
C ALA A 33 5.17 -17.24 -3.93
N GLY A 34 4.29 -17.73 -3.05
CA GLY A 34 4.55 -18.90 -2.22
C GLY A 34 3.53 -19.06 -1.11
N ASP A 35 3.44 -20.27 -0.55
CA ASP A 35 2.46 -20.60 0.47
C ASP A 35 3.08 -20.57 1.87
N VAL A 36 2.30 -20.10 2.85
CA VAL A 36 2.63 -20.20 4.27
C VAL A 36 1.59 -21.07 4.94
N VAL A 37 1.98 -22.28 5.32
CA VAL A 37 1.08 -23.30 5.87
C VAL A 37 1.57 -23.77 7.23
N PHE A 38 0.66 -24.20 8.10
CA PHE A 38 1.03 -24.85 9.36
C PHE A 38 0.77 -26.36 9.23
N GLN A 39 1.84 -27.15 9.26
CA GLN A 39 1.79 -28.59 9.06
C GLN A 39 2.87 -29.28 9.91
N ASP A 40 2.53 -30.45 10.47
CA ASP A 40 3.42 -31.26 11.31
C ASP A 40 3.97 -30.48 12.54
N GLY A 41 3.14 -29.60 13.11
CA GLY A 41 3.52 -28.76 14.25
C GLY A 41 4.47 -27.61 13.91
N LEU A 42 4.69 -27.32 12.63
CA LEU A 42 5.60 -26.27 12.17
C LEU A 42 4.90 -25.35 11.17
N LEU A 43 5.24 -24.06 11.21
CA LEU A 43 4.92 -23.13 10.14
C LEU A 43 5.95 -23.33 9.02
N GLN A 44 5.49 -23.57 7.80
CA GLN A 44 6.34 -23.88 6.66
C GLN A 44 6.09 -22.87 5.53
N CYS A 45 7.18 -22.37 4.96
CA CYS A 45 7.16 -21.56 3.74
C CYS A 45 7.47 -22.45 2.55
N VAL A 46 6.47 -22.68 1.72
CA VAL A 46 6.56 -23.56 0.57
C VAL A 46 6.75 -22.71 -0.68
N ARG A 47 7.90 -22.92 -1.33
CA ARG A 47 8.29 -22.26 -2.58
C ARG A 47 9.05 -23.23 -3.47
N THR A 48 9.03 -22.96 -4.77
CA THR A 48 9.83 -23.70 -5.77
C THR A 48 11.32 -23.39 -5.65
N GLU A 49 11.67 -22.14 -5.34
CA GLU A 49 13.06 -21.67 -5.27
C GLU A 49 13.61 -21.71 -3.84
N GLU A 50 14.86 -22.16 -3.70
CA GLU A 50 15.58 -22.22 -2.43
C GLU A 50 16.38 -20.92 -2.17
N ILE A 51 15.67 -19.81 -2.05
CA ILE A 51 16.25 -18.49 -1.76
C ILE A 51 15.95 -18.04 -0.32
N PRO A 52 16.75 -17.15 0.28
CA PRO A 52 16.41 -16.56 1.56
C PRO A 52 15.13 -15.72 1.49
N VAL A 53 14.17 -16.02 2.36
CA VAL A 53 12.87 -15.32 2.43
C VAL A 53 12.47 -15.01 3.87
N GLY A 54 11.64 -13.99 4.05
CA GLY A 54 10.97 -13.69 5.31
C GLY A 54 9.53 -14.21 5.30
N VAL A 55 8.87 -14.17 6.46
CA VAL A 55 7.45 -14.47 6.60
C VAL A 55 6.78 -13.28 7.24
N SER A 56 5.71 -12.79 6.62
CA SER A 56 4.81 -11.80 7.20
C SER A 56 3.51 -12.48 7.59
N LEU A 57 2.98 -12.24 8.80
CA LEU A 57 1.71 -12.78 9.29
C LEU A 57 1.14 -11.94 10.44
N LEU A 58 -0.17 -12.04 10.67
CA LEU A 58 -0.77 -11.49 11.88
C LEU A 58 -0.32 -12.30 13.10
N TRP A 59 0.23 -11.60 14.08
CA TRP A 59 0.78 -12.16 15.30
C TRP A 59 0.23 -11.45 16.54
N GLU A 60 -0.35 -12.22 17.45
CA GLU A 60 -0.74 -11.75 18.78
C GLU A 60 0.52 -11.50 19.63
N ALA A 61 0.77 -10.24 19.98
CA ALA A 61 1.91 -9.78 20.75
C ALA A 61 1.50 -9.42 22.20
N GLY A 62 0.73 -10.30 22.85
CA GLY A 62 0.29 -10.10 24.23
C GLY A 62 -0.70 -8.94 24.38
N ALA A 63 -0.55 -8.16 25.45
CA ALA A 63 -1.54 -7.14 25.86
C ALA A 63 -1.67 -5.96 24.88
N ILE A 64 -0.67 -5.73 24.02
CA ILE A 64 -0.69 -4.64 23.03
C ILE A 64 -1.52 -4.98 21.78
N GLY A 65 -1.93 -6.25 21.62
CA GLY A 65 -2.84 -6.69 20.57
C GLY A 65 -2.17 -7.48 19.44
N THR A 66 -2.81 -7.49 18.27
CA THR A 66 -2.40 -8.27 17.10
C THR A 66 -1.87 -7.36 16.00
N PHE A 67 -0.70 -7.67 15.46
CA PHE A 67 -0.02 -6.85 14.46
C PHE A 67 0.41 -7.71 13.27
N LEU A 68 0.47 -7.11 12.07
CA LEU A 68 1.14 -7.71 10.93
C LEU A 68 2.65 -7.57 11.16
N LEU A 69 3.32 -8.68 11.45
CA LEU A 69 4.75 -8.74 11.73
C LEU A 69 5.47 -9.54 10.68
N GLU A 70 6.75 -9.23 10.49
CA GLU A 70 7.59 -9.89 9.50
C GLU A 70 8.92 -10.30 10.13
N THR A 71 9.40 -11.49 9.79
CA THR A 71 10.75 -11.94 10.16
C THR A 71 11.82 -11.23 9.33
N ALA A 72 13.09 -11.33 9.73
CA ALA A 72 14.18 -11.13 8.78
C ALA A 72 14.12 -12.18 7.65
N ARG A 73 14.81 -11.94 6.54
CA ARG A 73 15.00 -12.98 5.51
C ARG A 73 15.98 -14.02 6.02
N LEU A 74 15.57 -15.28 5.99
CA LEU A 74 16.33 -16.40 6.53
C LEU A 74 16.68 -17.36 5.40
N PRO A 75 17.87 -17.97 5.38
CA PRO A 75 18.19 -19.02 4.43
C PRO A 75 17.42 -20.31 4.76
N PRO A 76 17.22 -21.21 3.79
CA PRO A 76 16.77 -22.57 4.07
C PRO A 76 17.71 -23.29 5.04
N CYS A 77 17.15 -23.99 6.02
CA CYS A 77 17.88 -24.74 7.04
C CYS A 77 17.13 -26.03 7.42
N GLU A 78 17.85 -27.07 7.82
CA GLU A 78 17.25 -28.33 8.30
C GLU A 78 16.50 -28.15 9.62
N LYS A 79 17.08 -27.40 10.56
CA LYS A 79 16.48 -27.12 11.86
C LYS A 79 15.44 -26.00 11.73
N PRO A 80 14.24 -26.15 12.32
CA PRO A 80 13.26 -25.07 12.32
C PRO A 80 13.77 -23.88 13.13
N TYR A 81 13.50 -22.67 12.64
CA TYR A 81 13.73 -21.43 13.37
C TYR A 81 12.70 -21.26 14.50
N ASN A 82 13.01 -20.46 15.50
CA ASN A 82 12.02 -20.03 16.50
C ASN A 82 11.29 -18.79 15.97
N LEU A 83 9.99 -18.91 15.65
CA LEU A 83 9.24 -17.80 15.04
C LEU A 83 9.22 -16.56 15.92
N ASN A 84 9.03 -16.73 17.24
CA ASN A 84 8.99 -15.62 18.20
C ASN A 84 10.29 -14.81 18.14
N VAL A 85 11.44 -15.50 18.14
CA VAL A 85 12.77 -14.89 18.06
C VAL A 85 12.95 -14.14 16.74
N GLU A 86 12.54 -14.73 15.63
CA GLU A 86 12.75 -14.13 14.31
C GLU A 86 11.80 -12.96 14.02
N LEU A 87 10.59 -12.96 14.59
CA LEU A 87 9.70 -11.79 14.59
C LEU A 87 10.26 -10.64 15.42
N ALA A 88 10.82 -10.93 16.60
CA ALA A 88 11.51 -9.94 17.43
C ALA A 88 12.74 -9.36 16.70
N ARG A 89 13.55 -10.22 16.05
CA ARG A 89 14.68 -9.80 15.21
C ARG A 89 14.23 -8.87 14.10
N GLY A 90 13.20 -9.26 13.34
CA GLY A 90 12.66 -8.49 12.23
C GLY A 90 12.15 -7.12 12.69
N ARG A 91 11.46 -7.05 13.83
CA ARG A 91 10.97 -5.79 14.40
C ARG A 91 12.11 -4.86 14.81
N LEU A 92 13.12 -5.36 15.51
CA LEU A 92 14.29 -4.56 15.89
C LEU A 92 15.05 -4.05 14.66
N MET A 93 15.23 -4.89 13.64
CA MET A 93 15.85 -4.49 12.37
C MET A 93 15.07 -3.34 11.72
N LYS A 94 13.73 -3.42 11.65
CA LYS A 94 12.89 -2.36 11.09
C LYS A 94 13.03 -1.03 11.84
N ILE A 95 13.18 -1.05 13.16
CA ILE A 95 13.43 0.17 13.95
C ILE A 95 14.74 0.83 13.54
N ILE A 96 15.83 0.05 13.44
CA ILE A 96 17.15 0.56 13.05
C ILE A 96 17.10 1.18 11.65
N GLN A 97 16.53 0.45 10.68
CA GLN A 97 16.37 0.94 9.31
C GLN A 97 15.58 2.25 9.28
N LYS A 98 14.50 2.38 10.04
CA LYS A 98 13.72 3.63 10.09
C LYS A 98 14.43 4.76 10.81
N GLN A 99 15.25 4.48 11.81
CA GLN A 99 16.11 5.51 12.41
C GLN A 99 17.13 6.06 11.41
N GLU A 100 17.68 5.21 10.55
CA GLU A 100 18.58 5.61 9.46
C GLU A 100 17.82 6.37 8.36
N ASP A 101 16.76 5.80 7.79
CA ASP A 101 15.93 6.42 6.75
C ASP A 101 15.45 7.83 7.15
N TRP A 102 15.07 7.99 8.42
CA TRP A 102 14.53 9.23 8.96
C TRP A 102 15.59 10.17 9.55
N ASN A 103 16.87 9.81 9.48
CA ASN A 103 18.01 10.54 10.04
C ASN A 103 17.80 10.90 11.52
N LEU A 104 17.32 9.94 12.32
CA LEU A 104 17.04 10.10 13.75
C LEU A 104 18.15 9.59 14.68
N PHE A 105 19.18 8.94 14.14
CA PHE A 105 20.28 8.35 14.93
C PHE A 105 21.07 9.39 15.74
N ASP A 106 21.29 10.59 15.19
CA ASP A 106 21.98 11.71 15.85
C ASP A 106 21.02 12.86 16.19
N PHE A 107 19.75 12.55 16.50
CA PHE A 107 18.75 13.56 16.81
C PHE A 107 18.56 13.68 18.32
N PRO A 108 19.01 14.76 19.00
CA PRO A 108 19.01 14.84 20.47
C PRO A 108 17.63 14.63 21.11
N ARG A 109 16.56 15.05 20.44
CA ARG A 109 15.18 14.87 20.94
C ARG A 109 14.69 13.41 20.86
N ALA A 110 15.38 12.53 20.13
CA ALA A 110 15.07 11.11 19.99
C ALA A 110 15.91 10.21 20.92
N GLU A 111 16.86 10.76 21.69
CA GLU A 111 17.82 10.00 22.51
C GLU A 111 17.14 8.98 23.45
N LYS A 112 16.02 9.35 24.07
CA LYS A 112 15.24 8.44 24.92
C LYS A 112 14.70 7.22 24.16
N LEU A 113 14.28 7.40 22.91
CA LEU A 113 13.78 6.32 22.07
C LEU A 113 14.93 5.41 21.62
N VAL A 114 16.08 5.99 21.29
CA VAL A 114 17.31 5.25 20.97
C VAL A 114 17.74 4.38 22.16
N MET A 115 17.72 4.93 23.39
CA MET A 115 18.06 4.19 24.60
C MET A 115 17.12 3.01 24.86
N ARG A 116 15.80 3.18 24.68
CA ARG A 116 14.82 2.08 24.81
C ARG A 116 15.00 1.00 23.75
N CYS A 117 15.33 1.38 22.51
CA CYS A 117 15.67 0.42 21.45
C CYS A 117 16.91 -0.39 21.85
N ARG A 118 17.93 0.25 22.39
CA ARG A 118 19.15 -0.40 22.87
C ARG A 118 18.89 -1.37 24.03
N GLU A 119 17.99 -1.01 24.95
CA GLU A 119 17.54 -1.92 26.02
C GLU A 119 16.90 -3.18 25.44
N ALA A 120 15.99 -3.04 24.47
CA ALA A 120 15.38 -4.18 23.79
C ALA A 120 16.42 -5.05 23.06
N GLN A 121 17.45 -4.46 22.45
CA GLN A 121 18.56 -5.19 21.83
C GLN A 121 19.40 -5.97 22.85
N ILE A 122 19.63 -5.42 24.04
CA ILE A 122 20.37 -6.10 25.13
C ILE A 122 19.58 -7.32 25.60
N ILE A 123 18.27 -7.18 25.82
CA ILE A 123 17.40 -8.31 26.21
C ILE A 123 17.35 -9.34 25.07
N PHE A 124 17.32 -8.90 23.81
CA PHE A 124 17.33 -9.80 22.66
C PHE A 124 18.60 -10.64 22.57
N ALA A 125 19.76 -10.10 22.95
CA ALA A 125 21.00 -10.88 23.02
C ALA A 125 20.89 -12.10 23.96
N ASP A 126 20.11 -11.99 25.04
CA ASP A 126 19.85 -13.10 25.95
C ASP A 126 18.96 -14.18 25.31
N ALA A 127 17.97 -13.79 24.49
CA ALA A 127 17.19 -14.75 23.69
C ALA A 127 18.07 -15.52 22.69
N LEU A 128 19.00 -14.82 22.04
CA LEU A 128 19.96 -15.44 21.11
C LEU A 128 20.93 -16.39 21.81
N GLY A 129 21.28 -16.13 23.07
CA GLY A 129 22.09 -17.03 23.89
C GLY A 129 21.38 -18.33 24.31
N LYS A 130 20.06 -18.42 24.10
CA LYS A 130 19.22 -19.53 24.54
C LYS A 130 18.55 -20.28 23.39
N LEU A 131 19.03 -20.15 22.15
CA LEU A 131 18.38 -20.77 20.97
C LEU A 131 18.22 -22.30 21.07
N ASP A 132 19.11 -22.98 21.80
CA ASP A 132 18.99 -24.43 22.04
C ASP A 132 17.88 -24.79 23.05
N ASP A 133 17.38 -23.82 23.83
CA ASP A 133 16.20 -23.90 24.70
C ASP A 133 15.06 -23.05 24.10
N GLY A 134 14.37 -23.63 23.11
CA GLY A 134 13.28 -22.97 22.39
C GLY A 134 12.23 -22.30 23.29
N PRO A 135 11.68 -23.00 24.31
CA PRO A 135 10.79 -22.42 25.32
C PRO A 135 11.32 -21.19 26.04
N ALA A 136 12.58 -21.21 26.49
CA ALA A 136 13.17 -20.07 27.20
C ALA A 136 13.45 -18.90 26.25
N ALA A 137 14.00 -19.17 25.06
CA ALA A 137 14.26 -18.17 24.04
C ALA A 137 12.96 -17.48 23.58
N SER A 138 11.86 -18.21 23.41
CA SER A 138 10.60 -17.63 22.94
C SER A 138 10.01 -16.64 23.95
N LYS A 139 10.04 -16.96 25.25
CA LYS A 139 9.52 -16.05 26.29
C LYS A 139 10.28 -14.72 26.32
N ILE A 140 11.60 -14.77 26.17
CA ILE A 140 12.42 -13.56 26.12
C ILE A 140 12.14 -12.80 24.82
N ALA A 141 12.01 -13.50 23.69
CA ALA A 141 11.66 -12.89 22.42
C ALA A 141 10.29 -12.21 22.42
N ASP A 142 9.27 -12.80 23.04
CA ASP A 142 7.95 -12.19 23.20
C ASP A 142 8.05 -10.88 23.98
N ARG A 143 8.84 -10.86 25.06
CA ARG A 143 9.09 -9.62 25.82
C ARG A 143 9.85 -8.57 25.02
N VAL A 144 10.84 -8.97 24.24
CA VAL A 144 11.56 -8.07 23.31
C VAL A 144 10.61 -7.49 22.29
N LEU A 145 9.72 -8.32 21.74
CA LEU A 145 8.78 -7.92 20.71
C LEU A 145 7.78 -6.88 21.23
N GLU A 146 7.24 -7.06 22.44
CA GLU A 146 6.39 -6.06 23.11
C GLU A 146 7.10 -4.70 23.23
N LEU A 147 8.32 -4.69 23.77
CA LEU A 147 9.13 -3.48 23.94
C LEU A 147 9.45 -2.83 22.59
N ALA A 148 9.82 -3.63 21.60
CA ALA A 148 10.18 -3.14 20.27
C ALA A 148 8.96 -2.55 19.54
N LEU A 149 7.76 -3.13 19.71
CA LEU A 149 6.53 -2.59 19.14
C LEU A 149 6.16 -1.24 19.78
N GLU A 150 6.24 -1.13 21.10
CA GLU A 150 5.99 0.15 21.79
C GLU A 150 6.96 1.24 21.33
N VAL A 151 8.26 0.93 21.25
CA VAL A 151 9.27 1.88 20.75
C VAL A 151 9.05 2.23 19.28
N SER A 152 8.57 1.29 18.46
CA SER A 152 8.26 1.54 17.04
C SER A 152 7.15 2.57 16.89
N GLU A 153 6.07 2.45 17.66
CA GLU A 153 4.94 3.39 17.65
C GLU A 153 5.38 4.78 18.11
N ASP A 154 6.12 4.87 19.21
CA ASP A 154 6.62 6.15 19.72
C ASP A 154 7.58 6.83 18.74
N LEU A 155 8.44 6.07 18.06
CA LEU A 155 9.33 6.58 17.02
C LEU A 155 8.56 7.12 15.81
N ALA A 156 7.53 6.40 15.37
CA ALA A 156 6.67 6.83 14.27
C ALA A 156 5.90 8.12 14.63
N MET A 157 5.33 8.18 15.84
CA MET A 157 4.62 9.36 16.34
C MET A 157 5.55 10.58 16.48
N PHE A 158 6.75 10.38 17.01
CA PHE A 158 7.76 11.42 17.11
C PHE A 158 8.13 11.99 15.72
N HIS A 159 8.38 11.12 14.74
CA HIS A 159 8.72 11.56 13.39
C HIS A 159 7.55 12.28 12.71
N ALA A 160 6.32 11.76 12.87
CA ALA A 160 5.11 12.39 12.35
C ALA A 160 4.90 13.80 12.93
N GLU A 161 5.08 13.97 14.23
CA GLU A 161 4.97 15.28 14.88
C GLU A 161 6.03 16.27 14.38
N LEU A 162 7.27 15.82 14.18
CA LEU A 162 8.35 16.64 13.63
C LEU A 162 7.97 17.18 12.24
N LEU A 163 7.50 16.30 11.34
CA LEU A 163 7.09 16.69 9.99
C LEU A 163 5.84 17.58 10.00
N LEU A 164 4.87 17.29 10.84
CA LEU A 164 3.65 18.09 10.97
C LEU A 164 3.96 19.50 11.46
N ASN A 165 4.85 19.64 12.45
CA ASN A 165 5.26 20.95 12.96
C ASN A 165 6.07 21.75 11.92
N ARG A 166 6.91 21.10 11.11
CA ARG A 166 7.56 21.76 9.96
C ARG A 166 6.55 22.31 8.97
N ARG A 167 5.53 21.51 8.61
CA ARG A 167 4.44 21.96 7.71
C ARG A 167 3.62 23.11 8.29
N ARG A 168 3.40 23.11 9.61
CA ARG A 168 2.74 24.22 10.33
C ARG A 168 3.56 25.50 10.22
N GLN A 169 4.87 25.43 10.48
CA GLN A 169 5.78 26.58 10.44
C GLN A 169 5.94 27.15 9.02
N SER A 170 5.93 26.30 7.99
CA SER A 170 6.00 26.73 6.59
C SER A 170 4.66 27.14 5.99
N ASN A 171 3.56 27.12 6.77
CA ASN A 171 2.20 27.37 6.30
C ASN A 171 1.78 26.47 5.11
N GLN A 172 2.28 25.24 5.09
CA GLN A 172 2.03 24.22 4.05
C GLN A 172 0.97 23.19 4.47
N LEU A 173 0.17 23.48 5.51
CA LEU A 173 -0.97 22.64 5.83
C LEU A 173 -2.02 22.70 4.71
N ALA A 174 -2.62 21.55 4.42
CA ALA A 174 -3.71 21.46 3.45
C ALA A 174 -4.89 22.30 3.94
N ARG A 175 -5.38 23.21 3.08
CA ARG A 175 -6.57 24.03 3.36
C ARG A 175 -7.87 23.25 3.21
N HIS A 176 -7.85 22.21 2.38
CA HIS A 176 -8.99 21.34 2.10
C HIS A 176 -8.65 19.96 2.65
N ILE A 177 -9.33 19.54 3.72
CA ILE A 177 -9.02 18.31 4.45
C ILE A 177 -10.14 17.29 4.33
N PHE A 178 -11.38 17.74 4.18
CA PHE A 178 -12.55 16.89 4.19
C PHE A 178 -13.30 16.98 2.86
N GLY A 179 -13.31 15.89 2.10
CA GLY A 179 -13.94 15.83 0.79
C GLY A 179 -14.99 14.74 0.69
N CYS A 180 -15.84 14.84 -0.33
CA CYS A 180 -16.84 13.82 -0.64
C CYS A 180 -16.66 13.29 -2.06
N ARG A 181 -17.02 12.02 -2.28
CA ARG A 181 -17.19 11.50 -3.63
C ARG A 181 -18.63 11.74 -4.09
N VAL A 182 -18.75 12.30 -5.28
CA VAL A 182 -20.02 12.55 -5.94
C VAL A 182 -20.45 11.31 -6.71
N ASP A 183 -21.73 10.96 -6.62
CA ASP A 183 -22.37 10.13 -7.64
C ASP A 183 -22.88 11.03 -8.78
N SER A 184 -22.17 11.01 -9.90
CA SER A 184 -22.48 11.86 -11.05
C SER A 184 -23.76 11.46 -11.78
N THR A 185 -24.32 10.27 -11.53
CA THR A 185 -25.60 9.85 -12.11
C THR A 185 -26.79 10.52 -11.42
N ILE A 186 -26.60 10.98 -10.18
CA ILE A 186 -27.65 11.64 -9.39
C ILE A 186 -27.65 13.14 -9.71
N GLN A 187 -28.70 13.60 -10.41
CA GLN A 187 -28.87 15.00 -10.81
C GLN A 187 -29.79 15.81 -9.89
N ASN A 188 -30.17 15.23 -8.74
CA ASN A 188 -31.07 15.86 -7.77
C ASN A 188 -30.45 17.13 -7.14
N GLN A 189 -31.19 18.24 -7.13
CA GLN A 189 -30.70 19.52 -6.63
C GLN A 189 -30.39 19.51 -5.12
N LYS A 190 -31.23 18.86 -4.29
CA LYS A 190 -30.98 18.73 -2.85
C LYS A 190 -29.67 17.98 -2.57
N TYR A 191 -29.39 16.93 -3.34
CA TYR A 191 -28.13 16.20 -3.26
C TYR A 191 -26.93 17.07 -3.66
N LYS A 192 -27.02 17.75 -4.80
CA LYS A 192 -26.01 18.73 -5.26
C LYS A 192 -25.75 19.83 -4.22
N ASP A 193 -26.80 20.37 -3.62
CA ASP A 193 -26.65 21.45 -2.64
C ASP A 193 -26.04 20.99 -1.32
N THR A 194 -26.40 19.79 -0.88
CA THR A 194 -25.84 19.19 0.35
C THR A 194 -24.35 18.94 0.19
N LEU A 195 -23.92 18.29 -0.90
CA LEU A 195 -22.50 17.99 -1.10
C LEU A 195 -21.68 19.27 -1.30
N SER A 196 -22.13 20.18 -2.15
CA SER A 196 -21.37 21.39 -2.44
C SER A 196 -21.39 22.43 -1.31
N GLY A 197 -22.03 22.15 -0.17
CA GLY A 197 -22.10 23.05 0.99
C GLY A 197 -21.48 22.49 2.29
N GLN A 198 -21.12 21.20 2.34
CA GLN A 198 -20.67 20.52 3.57
C GLN A 198 -19.22 20.00 3.49
N PHE A 199 -18.55 20.15 2.34
CA PHE A 199 -17.22 19.58 2.10
C PHE A 199 -16.27 20.62 1.49
N ASP A 200 -14.99 20.48 1.79
CA ASP A 200 -13.93 21.37 1.31
C ASP A 200 -13.59 21.16 -0.16
N TYR A 201 -13.82 19.95 -0.68
CA TYR A 201 -13.58 19.55 -2.07
C TYR A 201 -14.47 18.36 -2.46
N ALA A 202 -14.59 18.11 -3.76
CA ALA A 202 -15.35 17.00 -4.31
C ALA A 202 -14.50 16.11 -5.20
N ILE A 203 -14.65 14.79 -5.07
CA ILE A 203 -14.14 13.79 -6.01
C ILE A 203 -15.25 13.52 -7.02
N LEU A 204 -15.00 13.85 -8.28
CA LEU A 204 -15.92 13.64 -9.39
C LEU A 204 -15.41 12.47 -10.26
N PRO A 205 -16.08 11.30 -10.21
CA PRO A 205 -15.70 10.16 -11.03
C PRO A 205 -15.79 10.49 -12.52
N MET A 206 -14.72 10.21 -13.23
CA MET A 206 -14.60 10.37 -14.68
C MET A 206 -13.92 9.12 -15.27
N GLY A 207 -14.39 7.94 -14.85
CA GLY A 207 -13.84 6.67 -15.31
C GLY A 207 -14.23 6.37 -16.75
N TRP A 208 -13.35 5.65 -17.45
CA TRP A 208 -13.48 5.36 -18.88
C TRP A 208 -14.85 4.78 -19.27
N LYS A 209 -15.28 3.69 -18.62
CA LYS A 209 -16.59 3.06 -18.87
C LYS A 209 -17.78 4.02 -18.71
N GLN A 210 -17.70 4.94 -17.75
CA GLN A 210 -18.77 5.88 -17.46
C GLN A 210 -18.88 6.98 -18.52
N ILE A 211 -17.74 7.51 -18.97
CA ILE A 211 -17.69 8.66 -19.88
C ILE A 211 -17.75 8.23 -21.33
N GLN A 212 -17.25 7.05 -21.67
CA GLN A 212 -17.24 6.49 -23.02
C GLN A 212 -17.79 5.05 -23.00
N PRO A 213 -19.10 4.86 -22.76
CA PRO A 213 -19.70 3.53 -22.68
C PRO A 213 -19.63 2.75 -24.00
N GLU A 214 -19.66 3.44 -25.13
CA GLU A 214 -19.54 2.88 -26.49
C GLU A 214 -18.35 3.52 -27.22
N GLU A 215 -17.76 2.80 -28.17
CA GLU A 215 -16.63 3.29 -28.95
C GLU A 215 -17.01 4.59 -29.69
N GLY A 216 -16.18 5.62 -29.57
CA GLY A 216 -16.43 6.95 -30.14
C GLY A 216 -17.55 7.79 -29.48
N ALA A 217 -18.41 7.23 -28.61
CA ALA A 217 -19.54 7.95 -28.02
C ALA A 217 -19.27 8.41 -26.58
N PHE A 218 -19.27 9.73 -26.35
CA PHE A 218 -18.98 10.33 -25.05
C PHE A 218 -20.25 10.81 -24.32
N ALA A 219 -20.52 10.25 -23.14
CA ALA A 219 -21.64 10.60 -22.26
C ALA A 219 -21.21 11.64 -21.20
N THR A 220 -21.00 12.89 -21.60
CA THR A 220 -20.42 13.94 -20.72
C THR A 220 -21.41 14.72 -19.88
N GLN A 221 -22.69 14.76 -20.30
CA GLN A 221 -23.68 15.68 -19.71
C GLN A 221 -23.77 15.59 -18.17
N PRO A 222 -23.83 14.39 -17.55
CA PRO A 222 -23.93 14.31 -16.11
C PRO A 222 -22.73 14.95 -15.39
N VAL A 223 -21.53 14.81 -15.96
CA VAL A 223 -20.29 15.40 -15.42
C VAL A 223 -20.23 16.90 -15.68
N ASP A 224 -20.68 17.35 -16.85
CA ASP A 224 -20.75 18.77 -17.21
C ASP A 224 -21.60 19.55 -16.18
N ASP A 225 -22.79 19.02 -15.85
CA ASP A 225 -23.70 19.62 -14.87
C ASP A 225 -23.09 19.71 -13.46
N TRP A 226 -22.29 18.71 -13.08
CA TRP A 226 -21.59 18.70 -11.78
C TRP A 226 -20.43 19.68 -11.76
N ILE A 227 -19.63 19.75 -12.83
CA ILE A 227 -18.55 20.73 -12.95
C ILE A 227 -19.10 22.14 -12.88
N GLU A 228 -20.22 22.43 -13.55
CA GLU A 228 -20.86 23.74 -13.48
C GLU A 228 -21.30 24.07 -12.04
N GLN A 229 -21.99 23.16 -11.36
CA GLN A 229 -22.45 23.33 -9.98
C GLN A 229 -21.29 23.56 -9.00
N LEU A 230 -20.24 22.75 -9.08
CA LEU A 230 -19.08 22.83 -8.19
C LEU A 230 -18.28 24.11 -8.46
N SER A 231 -18.14 24.51 -9.73
CA SER A 231 -17.48 25.75 -10.12
C SER A 231 -18.23 26.99 -9.62
N LYS A 232 -19.57 27.02 -9.73
CA LYS A 232 -20.42 28.10 -9.19
C LYS A 232 -20.22 28.29 -7.68
N LYS A 233 -20.07 27.20 -6.94
CA LYS A 233 -19.81 27.23 -5.48
C LYS A 233 -18.32 27.29 -5.11
N ARG A 234 -17.42 27.36 -6.09
CA ARG A 234 -15.96 27.41 -5.91
C ARG A 234 -15.41 26.22 -5.11
N ILE A 235 -16.03 25.04 -5.27
CA ILE A 235 -15.57 23.81 -4.65
C ILE A 235 -14.49 23.19 -5.56
N PRO A 236 -13.25 22.99 -5.07
CA PRO A 236 -12.21 22.31 -5.84
C PRO A 236 -12.61 20.89 -6.22
N VAL A 237 -12.30 20.50 -7.46
CA VAL A 237 -12.62 19.18 -7.99
C VAL A 237 -11.36 18.33 -8.12
N VAL A 238 -11.44 17.10 -7.62
CA VAL A 238 -10.53 15.99 -7.92
C VAL A 238 -11.23 15.10 -8.94
N ALA A 239 -10.73 15.03 -10.16
CA ALA A 239 -11.33 14.21 -11.22
C ALA A 239 -10.69 12.83 -11.28
N GLY A 240 -11.49 11.79 -11.50
CA GLY A 240 -11.01 10.45 -11.83
C GLY A 240 -11.33 9.36 -10.79
N PRO A 241 -10.66 8.19 -10.86
CA PRO A 241 -9.58 7.87 -11.80
C PRO A 241 -10.05 7.95 -13.26
N LEU A 242 -9.18 8.40 -14.18
CA LEU A 242 -9.51 8.43 -15.61
C LEU A 242 -9.44 7.02 -16.19
N ILE A 243 -8.31 6.36 -15.98
CA ILE A 243 -8.07 4.99 -16.43
C ILE A 243 -8.04 4.06 -15.23
N ASP A 244 -8.83 3.00 -15.33
CA ASP A 244 -8.87 1.89 -14.40
C ASP A 244 -9.10 0.63 -15.23
N LEU A 245 -8.08 -0.22 -15.29
CA LEU A 245 -8.12 -1.49 -16.03
C LEU A 245 -8.41 -2.68 -15.11
N GLY A 246 -8.93 -2.43 -13.91
CA GLY A 246 -9.48 -3.48 -13.06
C GLY A 246 -10.89 -3.89 -13.47
N ASP A 247 -11.46 -4.81 -12.70
CA ASP A 247 -12.80 -5.34 -12.94
C ASP A 247 -13.83 -4.21 -13.09
N ASN A 248 -14.48 -4.16 -14.25
CA ASN A 248 -15.53 -3.18 -14.59
C ASN A 248 -15.07 -1.72 -14.74
N GLY A 249 -13.76 -1.43 -14.78
CA GLY A 249 -13.22 -0.07 -14.96
C GLY A 249 -13.17 0.39 -16.42
N ALA A 250 -12.85 -0.53 -17.33
CA ALA A 250 -12.82 -0.29 -18.78
C ALA A 250 -14.21 -0.59 -19.42
N PRO A 251 -14.59 0.14 -20.49
CA PRO A 251 -15.76 -0.20 -21.29
C PRO A 251 -15.67 -1.61 -21.90
N ASP A 252 -16.81 -2.27 -22.08
CA ASP A 252 -16.85 -3.66 -22.57
C ASP A 252 -16.24 -3.81 -23.98
N TRP A 253 -16.34 -2.78 -24.82
CA TRP A 253 -15.76 -2.78 -26.18
C TRP A 253 -14.22 -2.75 -26.18
N VAL A 254 -13.57 -2.31 -25.10
CA VAL A 254 -12.10 -2.31 -24.98
C VAL A 254 -11.55 -3.73 -24.83
N PHE A 255 -12.33 -4.66 -24.25
CA PHE A 255 -11.90 -6.06 -24.07
C PHE A 255 -11.74 -6.81 -25.39
N LEU A 256 -12.28 -6.31 -26.51
CA LEU A 256 -11.98 -6.83 -27.85
C LEU A 256 -10.49 -6.76 -28.19
N TRP A 257 -9.75 -5.90 -27.49
CA TRP A 257 -8.32 -5.64 -27.68
C TRP A 257 -7.46 -6.14 -26.51
N GLU A 258 -7.97 -7.03 -25.64
CA GLU A 258 -7.28 -7.45 -24.40
C GLU A 258 -5.87 -8.03 -24.60
N HIS A 259 -5.56 -8.50 -25.81
CA HIS A 259 -4.26 -9.06 -26.20
C HIS A 259 -3.40 -8.09 -27.03
N ASP A 260 -3.89 -6.89 -27.32
CA ASP A 260 -3.21 -5.86 -28.11
C ASP A 260 -2.94 -4.63 -27.24
N PHE A 261 -1.77 -4.65 -26.59
CA PHE A 261 -1.35 -3.57 -25.70
C PHE A 261 -1.22 -2.23 -26.43
N ASP A 262 -0.71 -2.22 -27.66
CA ASP A 262 -0.51 -0.98 -28.42
C ASP A 262 -1.86 -0.30 -28.68
N THR A 263 -2.86 -1.08 -29.08
CA THR A 263 -4.22 -0.55 -29.28
C THR A 263 -4.84 -0.06 -27.97
N ILE A 264 -4.74 -0.81 -26.86
CA ILE A 264 -5.24 -0.35 -25.54
C ILE A 264 -4.56 0.95 -25.13
N ARG A 265 -3.24 1.05 -25.30
CA ARG A 265 -2.45 2.23 -24.95
C ARG A 265 -2.94 3.45 -25.71
N ASP A 266 -3.14 3.32 -27.02
CA ASP A 266 -3.55 4.42 -27.89
C ASP A 266 -4.99 4.88 -27.57
N LEU A 267 -5.90 3.93 -27.33
CA LEU A 267 -7.27 4.20 -26.91
C LEU A 267 -7.33 4.91 -25.54
N ALA A 268 -6.53 4.46 -24.57
CA ALA A 268 -6.46 5.06 -23.24
C ALA A 268 -5.88 6.48 -23.30
N TYR A 269 -4.87 6.68 -24.14
CA TYR A 269 -4.28 7.99 -24.40
C TYR A 269 -5.32 8.95 -25.00
N GLU A 270 -6.06 8.52 -26.03
CA GLU A 270 -7.10 9.35 -26.66
C GLU A 270 -8.21 9.73 -25.66
N TYR A 271 -8.64 8.77 -24.83
CA TYR A 271 -9.62 9.03 -23.78
C TYR A 271 -9.13 10.09 -22.80
N VAL A 272 -7.92 9.92 -22.24
CA VAL A 272 -7.33 10.87 -21.29
C VAL A 272 -7.18 12.24 -21.95
N HIS A 273 -6.69 12.31 -23.18
CA HIS A 273 -6.55 13.56 -23.93
C HIS A 273 -7.89 14.31 -24.03
N LYS A 274 -8.95 13.64 -24.49
CA LYS A 274 -10.27 14.26 -24.67
C LYS A 274 -10.89 14.74 -23.36
N VAL A 275 -10.85 13.92 -22.31
CA VAL A 275 -11.45 14.25 -21.01
C VAL A 275 -10.68 15.39 -20.33
N VAL A 276 -9.35 15.33 -20.32
CA VAL A 276 -8.50 16.36 -19.72
C VAL A 276 -8.66 17.67 -20.47
N HIS A 277 -8.60 17.63 -21.81
CA HIS A 277 -8.83 18.82 -22.62
C HIS A 277 -10.20 19.43 -22.34
N ARG A 278 -11.28 18.64 -22.26
CA ARG A 278 -12.63 19.15 -21.97
C ARG A 278 -12.72 19.85 -20.61
N TYR A 279 -12.25 19.23 -19.54
CA TYR A 279 -12.47 19.70 -18.17
C TYR A 279 -11.31 20.50 -17.56
N ARG A 280 -10.29 20.86 -18.36
CA ARG A 280 -9.07 21.56 -17.92
C ARG A 280 -9.26 22.81 -17.05
N ARG A 281 -10.40 23.49 -17.15
CA ARG A 281 -10.70 24.70 -16.36
C ARG A 281 -11.43 24.43 -15.04
N GLY A 282 -12.07 23.26 -14.91
CA GLY A 282 -12.92 22.92 -13.77
C GLY A 282 -12.30 21.95 -12.76
N VAL A 283 -11.11 21.42 -13.06
CA VAL A 283 -10.45 20.37 -12.26
C VAL A 283 -9.16 20.90 -11.65
N ALA A 284 -9.02 20.72 -10.33
CA ALA A 284 -7.83 21.14 -9.59
C ALA A 284 -6.79 20.03 -9.45
N VAL A 285 -7.22 18.77 -9.43
CA VAL A 285 -6.37 17.59 -9.27
C VAL A 285 -6.89 16.45 -10.15
N TRP A 286 -6.00 15.76 -10.84
CA TRP A 286 -6.33 14.64 -11.71
C TRP A 286 -5.82 13.33 -11.12
N ASN A 287 -6.74 12.46 -10.70
CA ASN A 287 -6.43 11.06 -10.49
C ASN A 287 -6.37 10.38 -11.86
N VAL A 288 -5.17 10.17 -12.37
CA VAL A 288 -4.98 9.76 -13.77
C VAL A 288 -5.27 8.28 -13.92
N VAL A 289 -4.67 7.45 -13.07
CA VAL A 289 -4.82 6.01 -13.13
C VAL A 289 -5.13 5.44 -11.76
N ALA A 290 -5.89 4.35 -11.72
CA ALA A 290 -6.08 3.54 -10.52
C ALA A 290 -5.85 2.06 -10.82
N GLY A 291 -5.07 1.40 -9.95
CA GLY A 291 -5.03 -0.06 -9.90
C GLY A 291 -4.39 -0.79 -11.08
N LEU A 292 -3.72 -0.10 -12.01
CA LEU A 292 -3.04 -0.73 -13.16
C LEU A 292 -2.06 -1.84 -12.74
N HIS A 293 -1.40 -1.65 -11.60
CA HIS A 293 -0.45 -2.59 -11.01
C HIS A 293 -1.10 -3.88 -10.49
N THR A 294 -2.42 -3.93 -10.29
CA THR A 294 -3.10 -5.15 -9.81
C THR A 294 -3.36 -6.21 -10.87
N ALA A 295 -3.26 -5.86 -12.17
CA ALA A 295 -3.49 -6.76 -13.31
C ALA A 295 -4.82 -7.57 -13.22
N SER A 296 -5.93 -6.93 -12.82
CA SER A 296 -7.22 -7.61 -12.60
C SER A 296 -8.05 -7.82 -13.88
N GLY A 297 -8.10 -6.83 -14.79
CA GLY A 297 -8.87 -6.94 -16.05
C GLY A 297 -8.03 -7.18 -17.30
N PHE A 298 -6.75 -6.85 -17.27
CA PHE A 298 -5.83 -6.97 -18.41
C PHE A 298 -4.49 -7.54 -17.94
N SER A 299 -3.95 -8.50 -18.68
CA SER A 299 -2.66 -9.13 -18.38
C SER A 299 -1.51 -8.29 -18.93
N LEU A 300 -1.20 -7.18 -18.26
CA LEU A 300 -0.07 -6.31 -18.60
C LEU A 300 1.23 -6.83 -17.97
N SER A 301 2.33 -6.75 -18.72
CA SER A 301 3.68 -6.95 -18.17
C SER A 301 4.09 -5.77 -17.28
N PHE A 302 5.14 -5.95 -16.47
CA PHE A 302 5.71 -4.88 -15.66
C PHE A 302 6.03 -3.63 -16.50
N ASP A 303 6.75 -3.82 -17.62
CA ASP A 303 7.15 -2.73 -18.51
C ASP A 303 5.92 -2.02 -19.11
N GLN A 304 4.90 -2.77 -19.53
CA GLN A 304 3.66 -2.23 -20.06
C GLN A 304 2.88 -1.42 -19.01
N THR A 305 2.81 -1.90 -17.77
CA THR A 305 2.17 -1.19 -16.65
C THR A 305 2.87 0.15 -16.39
N ILE A 306 4.21 0.16 -16.36
CA ILE A 306 4.99 1.38 -16.14
C ILE A 306 4.90 2.33 -17.34
N GLU A 307 5.02 1.82 -18.56
CA GLU A 307 4.88 2.59 -19.81
C GLU A 307 3.54 3.31 -19.86
N LEU A 308 2.44 2.57 -19.70
CA LEU A 308 1.08 3.13 -19.76
C LEU A 308 0.87 4.18 -18.67
N THR A 309 1.30 3.90 -17.45
CA THR A 309 1.19 4.84 -16.32
C THR A 309 1.92 6.16 -16.62
N ARG A 310 3.18 6.06 -17.07
CA ARG A 310 4.01 7.23 -17.39
C ARG A 310 3.43 8.01 -18.57
N LEU A 311 2.99 7.32 -19.61
CA LEU A 311 2.37 7.93 -20.80
C LEU A 311 1.15 8.77 -20.42
N LEU A 312 0.20 8.19 -19.68
CA LEU A 312 -1.05 8.86 -19.34
C LEU A 312 -0.81 10.05 -18.39
N VAL A 313 0.10 9.92 -17.43
CA VAL A 313 0.47 11.03 -16.55
C VAL A 313 1.18 12.14 -17.33
N ALA A 314 2.09 11.77 -18.25
CA ALA A 314 2.76 12.73 -19.11
C ALA A 314 1.78 13.48 -20.01
N GLU A 315 0.73 12.82 -20.52
CA GLU A 315 -0.29 13.48 -21.33
C GLU A 315 -1.03 14.56 -20.55
N VAL A 316 -1.44 14.28 -19.30
CA VAL A 316 -2.05 15.30 -18.43
C VAL A 316 -1.10 16.48 -18.22
N LYS A 317 0.20 16.21 -18.02
CA LYS A 317 1.22 17.25 -17.81
C LYS A 317 1.52 18.05 -19.07
N THR A 318 1.46 17.44 -20.24
CA THR A 318 1.62 18.13 -21.53
C THR A 318 0.47 19.11 -21.76
N LEU A 319 -0.77 18.66 -21.53
CA LEU A 319 -1.95 19.52 -21.65
C LEU A 319 -2.02 20.59 -20.54
N LEU A 320 -1.60 20.24 -19.32
CA LEU A 320 -1.70 21.08 -18.13
C LEU A 320 -0.45 20.97 -17.24
N PRO A 321 0.64 21.70 -17.56
CA PRO A 321 1.91 21.59 -16.83
C PRO A 321 1.80 21.86 -15.32
N GLY A 322 0.90 22.75 -14.92
CA GLY A 322 0.65 23.11 -13.52
C GLY A 322 -0.33 22.21 -12.78
N ALA A 323 -0.96 21.22 -13.44
CA ALA A 323 -1.96 20.39 -12.79
C ALA A 323 -1.31 19.44 -11.77
N ARG A 324 -1.98 19.19 -10.64
CA ARG A 324 -1.58 18.12 -9.73
C ARG A 324 -2.14 16.80 -10.23
N THR A 325 -1.30 15.77 -10.26
CA THR A 325 -1.65 14.42 -10.70
C THR A 325 -1.53 13.44 -9.53
N ILE A 326 -2.43 12.47 -9.48
CA ILE A 326 -2.48 11.38 -8.51
C ILE A 326 -2.50 10.06 -9.29
N ILE A 327 -1.79 9.07 -8.75
CA ILE A 327 -1.89 7.67 -9.14
C ILE A 327 -2.48 6.94 -7.92
N THR A 328 -3.58 6.21 -8.11
CA THR A 328 -4.22 5.47 -7.02
C THR A 328 -3.69 4.04 -6.95
N ILE A 329 -3.07 3.73 -5.81
CA ILE A 329 -2.65 2.37 -5.46
C ILE A 329 -3.82 1.61 -4.82
N ARG A 330 -4.24 0.53 -5.46
CA ARG A 330 -5.13 -0.50 -4.90
C ARG A 330 -4.35 -1.58 -4.19
N GLN A 331 -4.93 -2.15 -3.14
CA GLN A 331 -4.33 -3.25 -2.36
C GLN A 331 -2.86 -2.92 -2.02
N PRO A 332 -2.62 -1.85 -1.24
CA PRO A 332 -1.27 -1.29 -1.05
C PRO A 332 -0.29 -2.26 -0.37
N TRP A 333 -0.79 -3.34 0.23
CA TRP A 333 0.02 -4.37 0.87
C TRP A 333 0.40 -5.52 -0.06
N GLY A 334 -0.05 -5.51 -1.32
CA GLY A 334 0.44 -6.43 -2.35
C GLY A 334 -0.04 -7.88 -2.21
N GLU A 335 -1.16 -8.13 -1.54
CA GLU A 335 -1.69 -9.47 -1.27
C GLU A 335 -2.05 -10.25 -2.56
N TYR A 336 -2.31 -9.56 -3.66
CA TYR A 336 -2.51 -10.18 -4.97
C TYR A 336 -1.19 -10.67 -5.59
N HIS A 337 -0.07 -10.00 -5.31
CA HIS A 337 1.22 -10.33 -5.92
C HIS A 337 1.84 -11.59 -5.30
N SER A 338 1.56 -11.87 -4.02
CA SER A 338 1.92 -13.16 -3.42
C SER A 338 1.20 -14.35 -4.06
N LYS A 339 0.18 -14.11 -4.89
CA LYS A 339 -0.52 -15.14 -5.68
C LYS A 339 -0.02 -15.24 -7.14
N GLY A 340 1.04 -14.51 -7.50
CA GLY A 340 1.71 -14.63 -8.79
C GLY A 340 1.23 -13.68 -9.89
N GLY A 341 0.59 -12.55 -9.55
CA GLY A 341 0.09 -11.58 -10.54
C GLY A 341 0.45 -10.12 -10.23
N GLY A 342 0.40 -9.28 -11.27
CA GLY A 342 0.58 -7.83 -11.16
C GLY A 342 1.97 -7.36 -10.71
N VAL A 343 2.10 -6.05 -10.47
CA VAL A 343 3.34 -5.38 -10.06
C VAL A 343 3.23 -4.96 -8.59
N PRO A 344 4.18 -5.33 -7.70
CA PRO A 344 4.12 -4.96 -6.29
C PRO A 344 3.91 -3.46 -6.08
N PRO A 345 3.02 -3.03 -5.17
CA PRO A 345 2.77 -1.61 -4.91
C PRO A 345 4.03 -0.82 -4.53
N MET A 346 4.96 -1.44 -3.81
CA MET A 346 6.24 -0.83 -3.42
C MET A 346 7.08 -0.49 -4.66
N LEU A 347 7.26 -1.43 -5.58
CA LEU A 347 8.02 -1.23 -6.82
C LEU A 347 7.31 -0.30 -7.81
N TYR A 348 5.98 -0.26 -7.79
CA TYR A 348 5.20 0.61 -8.67
C TYR A 348 5.16 2.08 -8.20
N ALA A 349 5.38 2.32 -6.90
CA ALA A 349 5.35 3.66 -6.31
C ALA A 349 6.73 4.34 -6.21
N GLU A 350 7.81 3.58 -6.39
CA GLU A 350 9.17 4.08 -6.60
C GLU A 350 9.35 4.70 -7.99
#